data_AF-A0A4Z2CUC7-F1
#
_entry.id   AF-A0A4Z2CUC7-F1
#
_cell.length_a   1.000
_cell.length_b   1.000
_cell.length_c   1.000
_cell.angle_alpha   90.00
_cell.angle_beta   90.00
_cell.angle_gamma   90.00
#
_symmetry.space_group_name_H-M   'P 1'
#
loop_
_entity.id
_entity.type
_entity.pdbx_description
1 polymer ?
#
loop_
_entity_poly.entity_id
_entity_poly.type
_entity_poly.pdbx_seq_one_letter_code
_entity_poly.pdbx_strand_id
1 'polypeptide(L)'
;MEQQQQMHIKAVYHRNWLLQMASRLVRCFDVEVRLLRHKRYELDVLLKRTELQQYTLYDEYRLLKEFEKSEHVLTEKVKNKFDEKQDITNKVNELTLKIEQKKKDLERLSQREHQIHEEFKTNLNDSHKFIEFLTKVFKKRIKRKKQELLNSGFEEESEESSASSSDDDSSYDEAYDESGTDDAIIMDLDTCPPGCPIEDYERTCSIREKRLDVEEEMTEEKRTLDILRKDYEIFNKKQRIIETTLKQAQNELEAFQLEKQRQLNELNIIVILRLDQIYSIINQTIPYDMNNYVIFLKSNLFTLKQRIIQLNEEQIQQQHNKQQAKQHHFLLQKYKKLFQKELEDLSVKCDKEMYDKFGRIDDIEKMENIMVNTKLEELTTKMLTLQEEFIKEDNIIEAKIRNARDECIEQIQQNTVYLTQLLTLFNEYQQLQQKLNQTQNMKIGTVQNSSGVVDRRQLKQLVQLVKLQTEEINSLTKEIQQFTR
;
A
#
# COMPACT_ATOMS: atom_id res chain seq x y z
N MET A 1 -78.41 -72.50 -32.20
CA MET A 1 -78.71 -71.40 -31.25
C MET A 1 -77.48 -71.01 -30.44
N GLU A 2 -76.79 -71.94 -29.77
CA GLU A 2 -75.62 -71.63 -28.92
C GLU A 2 -74.42 -71.04 -29.68
N GLN A 3 -74.10 -71.55 -30.88
CA GLN A 3 -72.97 -71.03 -31.67
C GLN A 3 -73.19 -69.57 -32.14
N GLN A 4 -74.43 -69.21 -32.49
CA GLN A 4 -74.76 -67.83 -32.88
C GLN A 4 -74.69 -66.88 -31.68
N GLN A 5 -75.10 -67.33 -30.49
CA GLN A 5 -74.95 -66.56 -29.25
C GLN A 5 -73.48 -66.36 -28.89
N GLN A 6 -72.62 -67.38 -29.04
CA GLN A 6 -71.19 -67.25 -28.81
C GLN A 6 -70.51 -66.27 -29.79
N MET A 7 -70.89 -66.30 -31.07
CA MET A 7 -70.38 -65.36 -32.07
C MET A 7 -70.83 -63.92 -31.78
N HIS A 8 -72.07 -63.74 -31.35
CA HIS A 8 -72.58 -62.43 -30.94
C HIS A 8 -71.82 -61.88 -29.71
N ILE A 9 -71.57 -62.71 -28.70
CA ILE A 9 -70.79 -62.31 -27.51
C ILE A 9 -69.36 -61.90 -27.90
N LYS A 10 -68.70 -62.64 -28.78
CA LYS A 10 -67.35 -62.29 -29.28
C LYS A 10 -67.36 -60.96 -30.07
N ALA A 11 -68.36 -60.73 -30.92
CA ALA A 11 -68.49 -59.48 -31.67
C ALA A 11 -68.73 -58.28 -30.74
N VAL A 12 -69.58 -58.43 -29.72
CA VAL A 12 -69.81 -57.38 -28.70
C VAL A 12 -68.54 -57.10 -27.90
N TYR A 13 -67.79 -58.14 -27.52
CA TYR A 13 -66.51 -57.99 -26.83
C TYR A 13 -65.49 -57.24 -27.70
N HIS A 14 -65.32 -57.61 -28.98
CA HIS A 14 -64.43 -56.88 -29.89
C HIS A 14 -64.86 -55.44 -30.12
N ARG A 15 -66.16 -55.17 -30.28
CA ARG A 15 -66.68 -53.80 -30.39
C ARG A 15 -66.38 -52.99 -29.12
N ASN A 16 -66.65 -53.55 -27.94
CA ASN A 16 -66.39 -52.87 -26.67
C ASN A 16 -64.89 -52.64 -26.46
N TRP A 17 -64.04 -53.60 -26.84
CA TRP A 17 -62.58 -53.47 -26.81
C TRP A 17 -62.09 -52.37 -27.75
N LEU A 18 -62.58 -52.30 -28.99
CA LEU A 18 -62.26 -51.23 -29.95
C LEU A 18 -62.71 -49.86 -29.44
N LEU A 19 -63.92 -49.78 -28.86
CA LEU A 19 -64.43 -48.54 -28.25
C LEU A 19 -63.58 -48.11 -27.04
N GLN A 20 -63.16 -49.05 -26.21
CA GLN A 20 -62.24 -48.78 -25.09
C GLN A 20 -60.88 -48.28 -25.61
N MET A 21 -60.31 -48.93 -26.62
CA MET A 21 -59.06 -48.50 -27.25
C MET A 21 -59.17 -47.08 -27.83
N ALA A 22 -60.24 -46.81 -28.60
CA ALA A 22 -60.50 -45.49 -29.16
C ALA A 22 -60.67 -44.43 -28.06
N SER A 23 -61.45 -44.74 -27.00
CA SER A 23 -61.62 -43.82 -25.87
C SER A 23 -60.31 -43.53 -25.13
N ARG A 24 -59.42 -44.52 -25.04
CA ARG A 24 -58.09 -44.36 -24.44
C ARG A 24 -57.22 -43.46 -25.31
N LEU A 25 -57.22 -43.65 -26.62
CA LEU A 25 -56.47 -42.79 -27.56
C LEU A 25 -56.94 -41.34 -27.50
N VAL A 26 -58.25 -41.09 -27.48
CA VAL A 26 -58.81 -39.73 -27.33
C VAL A 26 -58.36 -39.11 -26.00
N ARG A 27 -58.44 -39.86 -24.89
CA ARG A 27 -57.97 -39.36 -23.59
C ARG A 27 -56.47 -39.06 -23.58
N CYS A 28 -55.64 -39.90 -24.18
CA CYS A 28 -54.20 -39.66 -24.30
C CYS A 28 -53.92 -38.39 -25.11
N PHE A 29 -54.60 -38.23 -26.25
CA PHE A 29 -54.49 -37.02 -27.07
C PHE A 29 -54.93 -35.76 -26.30
N ASP A 30 -56.06 -35.80 -25.59
CA ASP A 30 -56.54 -34.67 -24.78
C ASP A 30 -55.57 -34.29 -23.65
N VAL A 31 -54.83 -35.27 -23.11
CA VAL A 31 -53.77 -35.05 -22.12
C VAL A 31 -52.56 -34.40 -22.78
N GLU A 32 -52.12 -34.89 -23.94
CA GLU A 32 -51.01 -34.31 -24.70
C GLU A 32 -51.30 -32.85 -25.11
N VAL A 33 -52.52 -32.57 -25.59
CA VAL A 33 -52.95 -31.21 -25.94
C VAL A 33 -52.94 -30.29 -24.70
N ARG A 34 -53.37 -30.78 -23.54
CA ARG A 34 -53.29 -30.02 -22.28
C ARG A 34 -51.85 -29.75 -21.85
N LEU A 35 -50.97 -30.75 -21.96
CA LEU A 35 -49.54 -30.57 -21.66
C LEU A 35 -48.88 -29.56 -22.60
N LEU A 36 -49.18 -29.63 -23.91
CA LEU A 36 -48.69 -28.66 -24.89
C LEU A 36 -49.20 -27.25 -24.60
N ARG A 37 -50.46 -27.12 -24.18
CA ARG A 37 -51.03 -25.82 -23.77
C ARG A 37 -50.28 -25.24 -22.57
N HIS A 38 -49.96 -26.05 -21.55
CA HIS A 38 -49.16 -25.59 -20.41
C HIS A 38 -47.75 -25.17 -20.83
N LYS A 39 -47.07 -25.96 -21.67
CA LYS A 39 -45.75 -25.62 -22.20
C LYS A 39 -45.78 -24.32 -23.01
N ARG A 40 -46.81 -24.10 -23.82
CA ARG A 40 -46.97 -22.85 -24.57
C ARG A 40 -47.07 -21.65 -23.64
N TYR A 41 -47.89 -21.72 -22.59
CA TYR A 41 -47.99 -20.63 -21.62
C TYR A 41 -46.67 -20.37 -20.89
N GLU A 42 -45.93 -21.43 -20.52
CA GLU A 42 -44.61 -21.28 -19.92
C GLU A 42 -43.62 -20.59 -20.86
N LEU A 43 -43.59 -21.00 -22.13
CA LEU A 43 -42.76 -20.37 -23.16
C LEU A 43 -43.17 -18.91 -23.39
N ASP A 44 -44.46 -18.60 -23.44
CA ASP A 44 -44.94 -17.22 -23.61
C ASP A 44 -44.46 -16.31 -22.46
N VAL A 45 -44.51 -16.80 -21.21
CA VAL A 45 -43.99 -16.06 -20.04
C VAL A 45 -42.48 -15.88 -20.13
N LEU A 46 -41.73 -16.91 -20.51
CA LEU A 46 -40.29 -16.82 -20.70
C LEU A 46 -39.91 -15.85 -21.82
N LEU A 47 -40.64 -15.87 -22.94
CA LEU A 47 -40.42 -14.98 -24.07
C LEU A 47 -40.65 -13.53 -23.65
N LYS A 48 -41.77 -13.23 -22.98
CA LYS A 48 -42.03 -11.89 -22.44
C LYS A 48 -41.00 -11.46 -21.41
N ARG A 49 -40.52 -12.37 -20.56
CA ARG A 49 -39.40 -12.09 -19.66
C ARG A 49 -38.14 -11.69 -20.41
N THR A 50 -37.76 -12.44 -21.44
CA THR A 50 -36.56 -12.15 -22.22
C THR A 50 -36.68 -10.86 -23.02
N GLU A 51 -37.85 -10.54 -23.58
CA GLU A 51 -38.10 -9.25 -24.25
C GLU A 51 -37.90 -8.09 -23.26
N LEU A 52 -38.47 -8.18 -22.06
CA LEU A 52 -38.35 -7.13 -21.03
C LEU A 52 -36.90 -6.97 -20.55
N GLN A 53 -36.19 -8.08 -20.34
CA GLN A 53 -34.75 -8.05 -20.02
C GLN A 53 -33.92 -7.46 -21.16
N GLN A 54 -34.29 -7.72 -22.42
CA GLN A 54 -33.61 -7.14 -23.57
C GLN A 54 -33.78 -5.61 -23.59
N TYR A 55 -34.97 -5.10 -23.25
CA TYR A 55 -35.19 -3.65 -23.13
C TYR A 55 -34.33 -3.03 -22.02
N THR A 56 -34.28 -3.64 -20.83
CA THR A 56 -33.44 -3.11 -19.74
C THR A 56 -31.96 -3.13 -20.11
N LEU A 57 -31.47 -4.21 -20.73
CA LEU A 57 -30.08 -4.31 -21.20
C LEU A 57 -29.77 -3.31 -22.31
N TYR A 58 -30.75 -2.99 -23.16
CA TYR A 58 -30.58 -1.99 -24.20
C TYR A 58 -30.47 -0.57 -23.62
N ASP A 59 -31.30 -0.25 -22.63
CA ASP A 59 -31.22 1.04 -21.92
C ASP A 59 -29.91 1.17 -21.15
N GLU A 60 -29.49 0.11 -20.45
CA GLU A 60 -28.16 0.00 -19.81
C GLU A 60 -27.04 0.22 -20.83
N TYR A 61 -27.08 -0.47 -21.97
CA TYR A 61 -26.06 -0.35 -23.02
C TYR A 61 -25.99 1.07 -23.59
N ARG A 62 -27.14 1.69 -23.86
CA ARG A 62 -27.20 3.05 -24.40
C ARG A 62 -26.59 4.04 -23.41
N LEU A 63 -26.96 3.94 -22.14
CA LEU A 63 -26.39 4.75 -21.07
C LEU A 63 -24.87 4.53 -20.99
N LEU A 64 -24.42 3.28 -20.93
CA LEU A 64 -23.01 2.93 -20.79
C LEU A 64 -22.16 3.46 -21.95
N LYS A 65 -22.70 3.43 -23.18
CA LYS A 65 -22.02 3.96 -24.37
C LYS A 65 -21.84 5.47 -24.35
N GLU A 66 -22.77 6.21 -23.75
CA GLU A 66 -22.62 7.65 -23.52
C GLU A 66 -21.51 7.91 -22.50
N PHE A 67 -21.50 7.16 -21.39
CA PHE A 67 -20.48 7.25 -20.35
C PHE A 67 -19.08 6.87 -20.81
N GLU A 68 -18.94 5.83 -21.64
CA GLU A 68 -17.66 5.28 -22.10
C GLU A 68 -16.77 6.34 -22.77
N LYS A 69 -17.35 7.22 -23.61
CA LYS A 69 -16.59 8.27 -24.30
C LYS A 69 -16.00 9.27 -23.32
N SER A 70 -16.82 9.79 -22.41
CA SER A 70 -16.41 10.74 -21.38
C SER A 70 -15.43 10.12 -20.37
N GLU A 71 -15.64 8.86 -20.00
CA GLU A 71 -14.76 8.11 -19.11
C GLU A 71 -13.39 7.88 -19.76
N HIS A 72 -13.35 7.57 -21.06
CA HIS A 72 -12.08 7.49 -21.79
C HIS A 72 -11.32 8.81 -21.78
N VAL A 73 -11.99 9.94 -22.02
CA VAL A 73 -11.33 11.26 -21.96
C VAL A 73 -10.79 11.56 -20.56
N LEU A 74 -11.54 11.27 -19.51
CA LEU A 74 -11.09 11.52 -18.13
C LEU A 74 -9.97 10.57 -17.71
N THR A 75 -10.06 9.29 -18.08
CA THR A 75 -9.00 8.31 -17.78
C THR A 75 -7.71 8.62 -18.54
N GLU A 76 -7.79 9.08 -19.79
CA GLU A 76 -6.62 9.57 -20.54
C GLU A 76 -6.01 10.81 -19.89
N LYS A 77 -6.83 11.78 -19.43
CA LYS A 77 -6.33 12.94 -18.68
C LYS A 77 -5.57 12.52 -17.42
N VAL A 78 -6.11 11.58 -16.65
CA VAL A 78 -5.46 11.06 -15.43
C VAL A 78 -4.15 10.35 -15.79
N LYS A 79 -4.13 9.53 -16.84
CA LYS A 79 -2.91 8.86 -17.32
C LYS A 79 -1.83 9.86 -17.72
N ASN A 80 -2.17 10.85 -18.55
CA ASN A 80 -1.21 11.87 -18.97
C ASN A 80 -0.63 12.63 -17.76
N LYS A 81 -1.45 12.98 -16.76
CA LYS A 81 -0.96 13.62 -15.52
C LYS A 81 -0.14 12.70 -14.64
N PHE A 82 -0.43 11.40 -14.65
CA PHE A 82 0.38 10.40 -13.97
C PHE A 82 1.75 10.25 -14.62
N ASP A 83 1.81 10.18 -15.95
CA ASP A 83 3.06 10.09 -16.70
C ASP A 83 3.90 11.37 -16.52
N GLU A 84 3.28 12.56 -16.59
CA GLU A 84 3.94 13.83 -16.27
C GLU A 84 4.51 13.84 -14.84
N LYS A 85 3.78 13.29 -13.86
CA LYS A 85 4.28 13.16 -12.49
C LYS A 85 5.50 12.25 -12.44
N GLN A 86 5.44 11.10 -13.12
CA GLN A 86 6.54 10.13 -13.14
C GLN A 86 7.81 10.77 -13.73
N ASP A 87 7.68 11.50 -14.83
CA ASP A 87 8.79 12.22 -15.46
C ASP A 87 9.42 13.27 -14.53
N ILE A 88 8.60 14.06 -13.82
CA ILE A 88 9.12 15.02 -12.84
C ILE A 88 9.78 14.31 -11.67
N THR A 89 9.19 13.23 -11.15
CA THR A 89 9.80 12.49 -10.04
C THR A 89 11.15 11.88 -10.44
N ASN A 90 11.29 11.39 -11.67
CA ASN A 90 12.55 10.90 -12.20
C ASN A 90 13.59 12.02 -12.28
N LYS A 91 13.21 13.20 -12.81
CA LYS A 91 14.10 14.38 -12.86
C LYS A 91 14.52 14.86 -11.47
N VAL A 92 13.60 14.84 -10.50
CA VAL A 92 13.91 15.19 -9.11
C VAL A 92 14.91 14.19 -8.52
N ASN A 93 14.72 12.89 -8.75
CA ASN A 93 15.65 11.84 -8.30
C ASN A 93 17.03 11.94 -8.96
N GLU A 94 17.10 12.28 -10.24
CA GLU A 94 18.37 12.53 -10.92
C GLU A 94 19.10 13.75 -10.33
N LEU A 95 18.37 14.82 -10.03
CA LEU A 95 18.94 16.02 -9.41
C LEU A 95 19.40 15.76 -7.97
N THR A 96 18.66 14.97 -7.17
CA THR A 96 19.11 14.61 -5.82
C THR A 96 20.39 13.80 -5.86
N LEU A 97 20.51 12.83 -6.78
CA LEU A 97 21.73 12.06 -6.98
C LEU A 97 22.91 12.95 -7.40
N LYS A 98 22.70 13.89 -8.33
CA LYS A 98 23.75 14.86 -8.74
C LYS A 98 24.18 15.76 -7.58
N ILE A 99 23.24 16.25 -6.77
CA ILE A 99 23.56 17.05 -5.58
C ILE A 99 24.37 16.21 -4.57
N GLU A 100 24.02 14.96 -4.36
CA GLU A 100 24.74 14.08 -3.43
C GLU A 100 26.15 13.73 -3.92
N GLN A 101 26.33 13.50 -5.22
CA GLN A 101 27.65 13.33 -5.84
C GLN A 101 28.52 14.58 -5.65
N LYS A 102 27.97 15.77 -5.92
CA LYS A 102 28.69 17.05 -5.75
C LYS A 102 29.03 17.35 -4.30
N LYS A 103 28.18 16.96 -3.34
CA LYS A 103 28.51 17.02 -1.90
C LYS A 103 29.68 16.11 -1.55
N LYS A 104 29.71 14.87 -2.06
CA LYS A 104 30.82 13.93 -1.85
C LYS A 104 32.13 14.45 -2.47
N ASP A 105 32.05 15.11 -3.63
CA ASP A 105 33.22 15.71 -4.26
C ASP A 105 33.74 16.92 -3.46
N LEU A 106 32.85 17.76 -2.91
CA LEU A 106 33.24 18.82 -1.96
C LEU A 106 33.89 18.25 -0.68
N GLU A 107 33.39 17.15 -0.14
CA GLU A 107 34.01 16.48 1.00
C GLU A 107 35.41 15.95 0.67
N ARG A 108 35.60 15.35 -0.52
CA ARG A 108 36.92 14.89 -1.00
C ARG A 108 37.89 16.05 -1.18
N LEU A 109 37.43 17.16 -1.75
CA LEU A 109 38.25 18.36 -1.93
C LEU A 109 38.61 19.00 -0.58
N SER A 110 37.68 19.02 0.38
CA SER A 110 37.96 19.46 1.76
C SER A 110 38.97 18.54 2.47
N GLN A 111 38.91 17.22 2.25
CA GLN A 111 39.92 16.28 2.75
C GLN A 111 41.29 16.52 2.11
N ARG A 112 41.36 16.80 0.80
CA ARG A 112 42.62 17.18 0.12
C ARG A 112 43.17 18.50 0.64
N GLU A 113 42.32 19.49 0.90
CA GLU A 113 42.71 20.74 1.55
C GLU A 113 43.31 20.47 2.93
N HIS A 114 42.69 19.58 3.74
CA HIS A 114 43.23 19.17 5.03
C HIS A 114 44.57 18.44 4.91
N GLN A 115 44.72 17.55 3.93
CA GLN A 115 45.98 16.86 3.64
C GLN A 115 47.08 17.85 3.22
N ILE A 116 46.78 18.85 2.39
CA ILE A 116 47.72 19.91 2.02
C ILE A 116 48.12 20.75 3.25
N HIS A 117 47.18 21.01 4.16
CA HIS A 117 47.47 21.66 5.43
C HIS A 117 48.30 20.80 6.39
N GLU A 118 48.09 19.48 6.42
CA GLU A 118 48.90 18.52 7.18
C GLU A 118 50.29 18.37 6.58
N GLU A 119 50.43 18.22 5.25
CA GLU A 119 51.70 18.23 4.53
C GLU A 119 52.49 19.50 4.83
N PHE A 120 51.82 20.66 4.84
CA PHE A 120 52.44 21.92 5.23
C PHE A 120 52.92 21.90 6.69
N LYS A 121 52.14 21.33 7.62
CA LYS A 121 52.53 21.19 9.03
C LYS A 121 53.67 20.18 9.25
N THR A 122 53.67 19.05 8.56
CA THR A 122 54.73 18.02 8.68
C THR A 122 56.04 18.46 8.07
N ASN A 123 55.99 19.29 7.01
CA ASN A 123 57.17 19.88 6.41
C ASN A 123 57.76 21.01 7.27
N LEU A 124 56.95 21.63 8.13
CA LEU A 124 57.40 22.54 9.18
C LEU A 124 57.76 21.76 10.45
N ASN A 125 58.98 21.22 10.51
CA ASN A 125 59.52 20.78 11.80
C ASN A 125 59.73 22.01 12.70
N ASP A 126 59.33 21.92 13.98
CA ASP A 126 59.27 22.99 15.01
C ASP A 126 60.60 23.73 15.32
N SER A 127 61.64 23.58 14.49
CA SER A 127 63.00 24.08 14.71
C SER A 127 63.53 25.03 13.62
N HIS A 128 62.67 25.64 12.79
CA HIS A 128 63.08 26.65 11.81
C HIS A 128 62.76 28.08 12.28
N LYS A 129 63.76 28.96 12.32
CA LYS A 129 63.63 30.40 12.67
C LYS A 129 62.74 31.20 11.70
N PHE A 130 62.25 30.59 10.63
CA PHE A 130 61.47 31.21 9.55
C PHE A 130 60.02 30.68 9.44
N ILE A 131 59.53 29.93 10.44
CA ILE A 131 58.16 29.38 10.45
C ILE A 131 57.09 30.48 10.29
N GLU A 132 57.26 31.63 10.93
CA GLU A 132 56.33 32.77 10.76
C GLU A 132 56.33 33.35 9.35
N PHE A 133 57.48 33.38 8.68
CA PHE A 133 57.60 33.86 7.31
C PHE A 133 56.98 32.86 6.31
N LEU A 134 57.29 31.57 6.44
CA LEU A 134 56.72 30.52 5.59
C LEU A 134 55.21 30.35 5.80
N THR A 135 54.72 30.53 7.03
CA THR A 135 53.28 30.56 7.33
C THR A 135 52.60 31.78 6.71
N LYS A 136 53.27 32.94 6.65
CA LYS A 136 52.76 34.14 5.94
C LYS A 136 52.76 33.95 4.42
N VAL A 137 53.80 33.34 3.84
CA VAL A 137 53.87 33.01 2.40
C VAL A 137 52.78 32.02 2.01
N PHE A 138 52.56 30.99 2.83
CA PHE A 138 51.47 30.03 2.64
C PHE A 138 50.10 30.69 2.78
N LYS A 139 49.86 31.52 3.80
CA LYS A 139 48.56 32.21 4.01
C LYS A 139 48.25 33.30 2.98
N LYS A 140 49.25 33.81 2.24
CA LYS A 140 49.04 34.87 1.23
C LYS A 140 48.28 34.31 0.04
N ARG A 141 47.07 34.83 -0.17
CA ARG A 141 46.20 34.52 -1.31
C ARG A 141 46.64 35.33 -2.52
N ILE A 142 47.18 34.69 -3.55
CA ILE A 142 47.51 35.37 -4.81
C ILE A 142 46.25 35.41 -5.67
N LYS A 143 45.84 36.59 -6.13
CA LYS A 143 44.81 36.75 -7.15
C LYS A 143 45.38 36.23 -8.48
N ARG A 144 45.01 35.01 -8.87
CA ARG A 144 45.24 34.53 -10.23
C ARG A 144 44.23 35.22 -11.15
N LYS A 145 44.72 35.93 -12.17
CA LYS A 145 43.88 36.30 -13.31
C LYS A 145 43.67 35.03 -14.12
N LYS A 146 42.43 34.57 -14.20
CA LYS A 146 42.00 33.49 -15.09
C LYS A 146 42.52 33.78 -16.49
N GLN A 147 43.44 32.96 -16.98
CA GLN A 147 43.91 33.03 -18.35
C GLN A 147 42.80 32.46 -19.22
N GLU A 148 42.11 33.33 -19.96
CA GLU A 148 41.16 32.96 -21.00
C GLU A 148 41.92 32.11 -22.04
N LEU A 149 41.62 30.82 -22.04
CA LEU A 149 41.98 29.91 -23.12
C LEU A 149 41.16 30.30 -24.36
N LEU A 150 41.75 31.16 -25.17
CA LEU A 150 41.43 31.34 -26.58
C LEU A 150 41.80 30.06 -27.34
N ASN A 151 40.78 29.31 -27.76
CA ASN A 151 40.69 28.44 -28.95
C ASN A 151 39.44 27.55 -28.75
N SER A 152 38.47 27.38 -29.65
CA SER A 152 38.24 27.87 -31.02
C SER A 152 36.90 27.26 -31.50
N GLY A 153 35.98 28.08 -32.01
CA GLY A 153 35.14 27.74 -33.18
C GLY A 153 33.70 27.21 -32.99
N PHE A 154 32.78 27.89 -33.69
CA PHE A 154 31.36 27.63 -34.03
C PHE A 154 30.31 28.24 -33.10
N GLU A 155 29.82 29.47 -33.36
CA GLU A 155 28.85 29.98 -34.38
C GLU A 155 27.38 29.70 -34.06
N GLU A 156 26.63 30.82 -33.89
CA GLU A 156 25.21 31.10 -34.21
C GLU A 156 24.08 30.28 -33.53
N GLU A 157 22.95 30.81 -33.03
CA GLU A 157 22.20 32.08 -33.17
C GLU A 157 21.49 32.44 -31.81
N SER A 158 21.53 33.70 -31.37
CA SER A 158 20.43 34.72 -31.33
C SER A 158 19.12 34.31 -30.63
N GLU A 159 18.85 34.89 -29.44
CA GLU A 159 17.80 35.91 -29.16
C GLU A 159 16.41 35.29 -28.86
N GLU A 160 15.55 35.70 -27.91
CA GLU A 160 15.35 36.82 -26.98
C GLU A 160 14.75 36.21 -25.67
N SER A 161 14.78 36.77 -24.46
CA SER A 161 14.05 37.99 -24.10
C SER A 161 14.26 38.36 -22.63
N SER A 162 14.80 39.57 -22.45
CA SER A 162 14.49 40.65 -21.49
C SER A 162 13.80 40.39 -20.14
N ALA A 163 14.56 40.78 -19.10
CA ALA A 163 14.28 41.88 -18.14
C ALA A 163 13.16 41.77 -17.09
N SER A 164 13.57 41.81 -15.81
CA SER A 164 13.09 42.75 -14.76
C SER A 164 13.70 42.36 -13.40
N SER A 165 14.65 43.17 -12.87
CA SER A 165 14.50 44.02 -11.64
C SER A 165 14.49 43.21 -10.32
N SER A 166 15.19 43.54 -9.22
CA SER A 166 15.78 44.77 -8.70
C SER A 166 16.75 44.41 -7.56
N ASP A 167 17.68 45.32 -7.27
CA ASP A 167 18.52 45.49 -6.08
C ASP A 167 18.21 44.69 -4.81
N ASP A 168 19.25 44.07 -4.23
CA ASP A 168 19.53 44.28 -2.81
C ASP A 168 21.04 44.26 -2.56
N ASP A 169 21.45 45.28 -1.81
CA ASP A 169 22.78 45.80 -1.57
C ASP A 169 23.36 45.10 -0.33
N SER A 170 24.60 44.62 -0.40
CA SER A 170 25.39 44.42 0.82
C SER A 170 26.84 44.82 0.61
N SER A 171 27.04 46.13 0.64
CA SER A 171 28.18 46.82 1.23
C SER A 171 28.80 46.04 2.42
N TYR A 172 29.91 45.35 2.18
CA TYR A 172 30.81 44.86 3.24
C TYR A 172 31.92 45.89 3.45
N ASP A 173 31.62 46.87 4.31
CA ASP A 173 32.59 47.81 4.86
C ASP A 173 33.23 47.14 6.08
N GLU A 174 34.46 46.67 5.91
CA GLU A 174 35.35 46.32 7.03
C GLU A 174 36.57 47.23 6.97
N ALA A 175 36.39 48.43 7.52
CA ALA A 175 37.46 49.33 7.91
C ALA A 175 38.24 48.71 9.08
N TYR A 176 39.36 48.07 8.76
CA TYR A 176 40.45 47.86 9.71
C TYR A 176 41.48 48.98 9.52
N ASP A 177 41.30 50.04 10.31
CA ASP A 177 42.35 51.02 10.60
C ASP A 177 43.22 50.45 11.73
N GLU A 178 44.41 49.97 11.39
CA GLU A 178 45.49 49.88 12.37
C GLU A 178 46.81 50.31 11.75
N SER A 179 47.12 51.57 12.02
CA SER A 179 48.44 52.11 12.36
C SER A 179 49.56 51.89 11.36
N GLY A 180 49.89 52.97 10.67
CA GLY A 180 51.20 53.16 10.06
C GLY A 180 52.34 53.27 11.07
N THR A 181 53.53 53.09 10.50
CA THR A 181 54.90 53.37 11.00
C THR A 181 55.46 52.44 12.07
N ASP A 182 56.25 51.44 11.65
CA ASP A 182 57.72 51.61 11.64
C ASP A 182 58.42 50.53 10.79
N ASP A 183 59.45 50.98 10.08
CA ASP A 183 60.46 50.26 9.29
C ASP A 183 60.50 48.73 9.42
N ALA A 184 59.81 48.05 8.50
CA ALA A 184 60.10 46.67 8.17
C ALA A 184 60.17 46.55 6.66
N ILE A 185 61.41 46.46 6.18
CA ILE A 185 61.86 46.00 4.86
C ILE A 185 60.72 45.42 4.03
N ILE A 186 60.40 46.06 2.91
CA ILE A 186 59.65 45.47 1.80
C ILE A 186 60.49 44.29 1.29
N MET A 187 60.42 43.18 2.00
CA MET A 187 61.00 41.92 1.58
C MET A 187 59.94 41.32 0.67
N ASP A 188 60.23 41.40 -0.63
CA ASP A 188 59.49 40.67 -1.65
C ASP A 188 59.38 39.22 -1.19
N LEU A 189 58.18 38.81 -0.79
CA LEU A 189 57.89 37.46 -0.30
C LEU A 189 58.05 36.40 -1.41
N ASP A 190 58.38 36.83 -2.63
CA ASP A 190 58.76 36.04 -3.80
C ASP A 190 60.30 35.85 -3.94
N THR A 191 61.10 36.45 -3.05
CA THR A 191 62.56 36.25 -3.00
C THR A 191 62.98 35.64 -1.67
N CYS A 192 63.69 34.50 -1.76
CA CYS A 192 64.18 33.75 -0.61
C CYS A 192 65.09 34.61 0.28
N PRO A 193 64.78 34.82 1.58
CA PRO A 193 65.65 35.60 2.45
C PRO A 193 66.96 34.84 2.75
N PRO A 194 68.08 35.53 2.97
CA PRO A 194 69.39 34.92 3.16
C PRO A 194 69.42 34.06 4.44
N GLY A 195 69.46 32.74 4.28
CA GLY A 195 69.52 31.77 5.39
C GLY A 195 68.38 30.75 5.45
N CYS A 196 67.41 30.80 4.54
CA CYS A 196 66.41 29.74 4.36
C CYS A 196 66.88 28.74 3.28
N PRO A 197 66.81 27.42 3.51
CA PRO A 197 67.10 26.46 2.44
C PRO A 197 66.10 26.67 1.30
N ILE A 198 66.64 26.92 0.10
CA ILE A 198 65.89 27.23 -1.13
C ILE A 198 64.83 26.15 -1.41
N GLU A 199 65.13 24.90 -1.04
CA GLU A 199 64.23 23.75 -1.17
C GLU A 199 62.94 23.88 -0.34
N ASP A 200 63.00 24.38 0.90
CA ASP A 200 61.80 24.51 1.75
C ASP A 200 60.90 25.65 1.28
N TYR A 201 61.50 26.71 0.72
CA TYR A 201 60.78 27.84 0.15
C TYR A 201 60.07 27.47 -1.17
N GLU A 202 60.76 26.83 -2.11
CA GLU A 202 60.15 26.34 -3.36
C GLU A 202 59.05 25.30 -3.11
N ARG A 203 59.24 24.44 -2.10
CA ARG A 203 58.25 23.44 -1.71
C ARG A 203 57.04 24.07 -1.02
N THR A 204 57.23 25.12 -0.23
CA THR A 204 56.13 25.92 0.35
C THR A 204 55.33 26.66 -0.73
N CYS A 205 56.01 27.19 -1.76
CA CYS A 205 55.35 27.79 -2.92
C CYS A 205 54.54 26.76 -3.73
N SER A 206 55.08 25.55 -3.90
CA SER A 206 54.38 24.44 -4.57
C SER A 206 53.14 23.97 -3.80
N ILE A 207 53.21 23.89 -2.46
CA ILE A 207 52.07 23.53 -1.60
C ILE A 207 51.01 24.65 -1.61
N ARG A 208 51.43 25.92 -1.70
CA ARG A 208 50.52 27.06 -1.87
C ARG A 208 49.76 27.01 -3.19
N GLU A 209 50.43 26.69 -4.30
CA GLU A 209 49.77 26.56 -5.61
C GLU A 209 48.73 25.45 -5.60
N LYS A 210 49.08 24.27 -5.05
CA LYS A 210 48.14 23.16 -4.85
C LYS A 210 46.95 23.55 -3.98
N ARG A 211 47.14 24.36 -2.93
CA ARG A 211 46.02 24.85 -2.11
C ARG A 211 45.10 25.77 -2.90
N LEU A 212 45.68 26.71 -3.67
CA LEU A 212 44.88 27.63 -4.48
C LEU A 212 44.10 26.91 -5.59
N ASP A 213 44.66 25.85 -6.19
CA ASP A 213 43.96 25.01 -7.16
C ASP A 213 42.75 24.31 -6.51
N VAL A 214 42.94 23.72 -5.33
CA VAL A 214 41.86 23.08 -4.56
C VAL A 214 40.82 24.09 -4.07
N GLU A 215 41.22 25.30 -3.66
CA GLU A 215 40.30 26.38 -3.30
C GLU A 215 39.45 26.85 -4.50
N GLU A 216 40.06 27.01 -5.68
CA GLU A 216 39.36 27.38 -6.92
C GLU A 216 38.35 26.29 -7.32
N GLU A 217 38.76 25.02 -7.35
CA GLU A 217 37.88 23.87 -7.59
C GLU A 217 36.73 23.81 -6.58
N MET A 218 37.00 24.06 -5.29
CA MET A 218 35.96 24.13 -4.25
C MET A 218 34.95 25.25 -4.50
N THR A 219 35.39 26.42 -4.96
CA THR A 219 34.46 27.52 -5.26
C THR A 219 33.63 27.25 -6.50
N GLU A 220 34.20 26.60 -7.52
CA GLU A 220 33.46 26.19 -8.72
C GLU A 220 32.44 25.11 -8.40
N GLU A 221 32.81 24.10 -7.62
CA GLU A 221 31.89 23.03 -7.19
C GLU A 221 30.80 23.53 -6.25
N LYS A 222 31.08 24.56 -5.42
CA LYS A 222 30.02 25.23 -4.64
C LYS A 222 29.03 25.95 -5.56
N ARG A 223 29.51 26.66 -6.59
CA ARG A 223 28.63 27.34 -7.57
C ARG A 223 27.76 26.35 -8.34
N THR A 224 28.31 25.23 -8.80
CA THR A 224 27.52 24.19 -9.50
C THR A 224 26.47 23.56 -8.58
N LEU A 225 26.81 23.33 -7.31
CA LEU A 225 25.88 22.82 -6.30
C LEU A 225 24.73 23.79 -6.05
N ASP A 226 25.00 25.10 -5.96
CA ASP A 226 23.97 26.12 -5.78
C ASP A 226 23.01 26.22 -6.98
N ILE A 227 23.52 26.05 -8.20
CA ILE A 227 22.67 25.97 -9.42
C ILE A 227 21.78 24.72 -9.35
N LEU A 228 22.36 23.55 -9.04
CA LEU A 228 21.59 22.30 -8.91
C LEU A 228 20.54 22.36 -7.79
N ARG A 229 20.81 23.08 -6.69
CA ARG A 229 19.83 23.32 -5.62
C ARG A 229 18.65 24.17 -6.11
N LYS A 230 18.92 25.25 -6.86
CA LYS A 230 17.87 26.08 -7.45
C LYS A 230 17.00 25.27 -8.42
N ASP A 231 17.62 24.46 -9.26
CA ASP A 231 16.89 23.56 -10.18
C ASP A 231 16.04 22.55 -9.41
N TYR A 232 16.59 21.93 -8.36
CA TYR A 232 15.86 21.02 -7.49
C TYR A 232 14.62 21.68 -6.86
N GLU A 233 14.74 22.91 -6.35
CA GLU A 233 13.60 23.64 -5.80
C GLU A 233 12.51 23.94 -6.84
N ILE A 234 12.91 24.30 -8.07
CA ILE A 234 11.98 24.53 -9.19
C ILE A 234 11.23 23.25 -9.53
N PHE A 235 11.93 22.12 -9.69
CA PHE A 235 11.30 20.84 -9.98
C PHE A 235 10.43 20.33 -8.83
N ASN A 236 10.82 20.57 -7.58
CA ASN A 236 10.01 20.22 -6.41
C ASN A 236 8.71 21.05 -6.34
N LYS A 237 8.77 22.35 -6.65
CA LYS A 237 7.55 23.19 -6.80
C LYS A 237 6.66 22.68 -7.93
N LYS A 238 7.23 22.35 -9.09
CA LYS A 238 6.49 21.75 -10.21
C LYS A 238 5.85 20.41 -9.81
N GLN A 239 6.56 19.55 -9.09
CA GLN A 239 6.04 18.28 -8.59
C GLN A 239 4.79 18.48 -7.73
N ARG A 240 4.79 19.44 -6.80
CA ARG A 240 3.62 19.75 -5.96
C ARG A 240 2.42 20.20 -6.78
N ILE A 241 2.64 21.03 -7.80
CA ILE A 241 1.56 21.49 -8.71
C ILE A 241 1.01 20.31 -9.53
N ILE A 242 1.87 19.44 -10.06
CA ILE A 242 1.41 18.26 -10.79
C ILE A 242 0.64 17.32 -9.85
N GLU A 243 1.09 17.13 -8.62
CA GLU A 243 0.38 16.30 -7.63
C GLU A 243 -1.00 16.86 -7.28
N THR A 244 -1.17 18.19 -7.15
CA THR A 244 -2.49 18.77 -6.91
C THR A 244 -3.41 18.65 -8.13
N THR A 245 -2.90 18.90 -9.34
CA THR A 245 -3.68 18.75 -10.58
C THR A 245 -4.06 17.28 -10.85
N LEU A 246 -3.18 16.33 -10.54
CA LEU A 246 -3.45 14.89 -10.63
C LEU A 246 -4.57 14.52 -9.65
N LYS A 247 -4.50 14.96 -8.39
CA LYS A 247 -5.58 14.74 -7.41
C LYS A 247 -6.91 15.33 -7.87
N GLN A 248 -6.90 16.52 -8.46
CA GLN A 248 -8.11 17.12 -9.04
C GLN A 248 -8.69 16.25 -10.17
N ALA A 249 -7.85 15.80 -11.11
CA ALA A 249 -8.30 14.92 -12.20
C ALA A 249 -8.81 13.55 -11.69
N GLN A 250 -8.20 13.00 -10.63
CA GLN A 250 -8.70 11.78 -9.97
C GLN A 250 -10.06 12.01 -9.32
N ASN A 251 -10.23 13.09 -8.57
CA ASN A 251 -11.51 13.42 -7.95
C ASN A 251 -12.61 13.65 -9.00
N GLU A 252 -12.29 14.28 -10.13
CA GLU A 252 -13.22 14.42 -11.26
C GLU A 252 -13.62 13.06 -11.85
N LEU A 253 -12.67 12.14 -12.01
CA LEU A 253 -12.94 10.78 -12.46
C LEU A 253 -13.82 10.01 -11.45
N GLU A 254 -13.53 10.11 -10.15
CA GLU A 254 -14.33 9.48 -9.10
C GLU A 254 -15.75 10.04 -9.06
N ALA A 255 -15.91 11.37 -9.12
CA ALA A 255 -17.22 12.01 -9.20
C ALA A 255 -17.99 11.53 -10.44
N PHE A 256 -17.31 11.37 -11.56
CA PHE A 256 -17.91 10.83 -12.79
C PHE A 256 -18.34 9.37 -12.66
N GLN A 257 -17.54 8.54 -11.98
CA GLN A 257 -17.90 7.15 -11.69
C GLN A 257 -19.10 7.05 -10.74
N LEU A 258 -19.20 7.93 -9.75
CA LEU A 258 -20.36 8.00 -8.85
C LEU A 258 -21.62 8.44 -9.62
N GLU A 259 -21.49 9.39 -10.52
CA GLU A 259 -22.60 9.82 -11.39
C GLU A 259 -23.07 8.67 -12.30
N LYS A 260 -22.13 7.93 -12.90
CA LYS A 260 -22.42 6.71 -13.68
C LYS A 260 -23.15 5.67 -12.84
N GLN A 261 -22.70 5.41 -11.61
CA GLN A 261 -23.39 4.50 -10.71
C GLN A 261 -24.79 4.99 -10.34
N ARG A 262 -24.97 6.28 -10.10
CA ARG A 262 -26.29 6.87 -9.81
C ARG A 262 -27.24 6.65 -10.98
N GLN A 263 -26.83 6.99 -12.19
CA GLN A 263 -27.67 6.84 -13.38
C GLN A 263 -27.95 5.38 -13.73
N LEU A 264 -27.00 4.46 -13.50
CA LEU A 264 -27.24 3.02 -13.64
C LEU A 264 -28.24 2.50 -12.59
N ASN A 265 -28.19 3.01 -11.37
CA ASN A 265 -29.14 2.63 -10.31
C ASN A 265 -30.56 3.20 -10.52
N GLU A 266 -30.68 4.28 -11.28
CA GLU A 266 -31.98 4.82 -11.71
C GLU A 266 -32.65 3.97 -12.81
N LEU A 267 -31.92 3.06 -13.44
CA LEU A 267 -32.49 2.16 -14.44
C LEU A 267 -33.47 1.19 -13.77
N ASN A 268 -34.71 1.21 -14.28
CA ASN A 268 -35.79 0.40 -13.75
C ASN A 268 -35.61 -1.06 -14.18
N ILE A 269 -35.38 -1.94 -13.21
CA ILE A 269 -35.34 -3.37 -13.45
C ILE A 269 -36.76 -3.95 -13.37
N ILE A 270 -37.16 -4.65 -14.43
CA ILE A 270 -38.48 -5.25 -14.49
C ILE A 270 -38.44 -6.64 -13.83
N VAL A 271 -39.19 -6.78 -12.74
CA VAL A 271 -39.30 -8.04 -12.00
C VAL A 271 -40.67 -8.65 -12.24
N ILE A 272 -40.69 -9.86 -12.83
CA ILE A 272 -41.93 -10.63 -13.01
C ILE A 272 -42.17 -11.44 -11.74
N LEU A 273 -43.26 -11.14 -11.05
CA LEU A 273 -43.70 -11.85 -9.85
C LEU A 273 -44.99 -12.62 -10.16
N ARG A 274 -45.12 -13.80 -9.57
CA ARG A 274 -46.41 -14.49 -9.53
C ARG A 274 -47.32 -13.80 -8.51
N LEU A 275 -48.62 -13.75 -8.78
CA LEU A 275 -49.60 -13.14 -7.86
C LEU A 275 -49.53 -13.77 -6.45
N ASP A 276 -49.28 -15.07 -6.37
CA ASP A 276 -49.11 -15.80 -5.10
C ASP A 276 -47.90 -15.34 -4.27
N GLN A 277 -46.93 -14.65 -4.89
CA GLN A 277 -45.72 -14.15 -4.24
C GLN A 277 -45.91 -12.76 -3.65
N ILE A 278 -47.01 -12.07 -3.99
CA ILE A 278 -47.29 -10.70 -3.57
C ILE A 278 -48.18 -10.74 -2.33
N TYR A 279 -47.67 -10.25 -1.21
CA TYR A 279 -48.46 -10.06 0.00
C TYR A 279 -48.49 -8.58 0.35
N SER A 280 -49.63 -7.92 0.11
CA SER A 280 -49.82 -6.54 0.54
C SER A 280 -50.20 -6.51 2.02
N ILE A 281 -49.39 -5.80 2.81
CA ILE A 281 -49.57 -5.64 4.26
C ILE A 281 -50.87 -4.89 4.59
N ILE A 282 -51.34 -4.03 3.67
CA ILE A 282 -52.34 -3.02 4.03
C ILE A 282 -53.78 -3.53 3.87
N ASN A 283 -54.08 -4.51 3.00
CA ASN A 283 -55.47 -4.97 2.80
C ASN A 283 -55.66 -6.44 2.39
N GLN A 284 -54.62 -7.29 2.36
CA GLN A 284 -54.69 -8.66 1.78
C GLN A 284 -55.21 -8.75 0.32
N THR A 285 -55.55 -7.60 -0.29
CA THR A 285 -55.94 -7.45 -1.68
C THR A 285 -54.80 -6.83 -2.48
N ILE A 286 -54.64 -7.24 -3.73
CA ILE A 286 -53.68 -6.66 -4.67
C ILE A 286 -54.28 -5.33 -5.19
N PRO A 287 -53.69 -4.17 -4.87
CA PRO A 287 -54.12 -2.88 -5.42
C PRO A 287 -53.95 -2.83 -6.94
N TYR A 288 -54.78 -2.04 -7.62
CA TYR A 288 -54.68 -1.81 -9.07
C TYR A 288 -53.47 -0.95 -9.47
N ASP A 289 -52.94 -0.14 -8.54
CA ASP A 289 -51.76 0.70 -8.75
C ASP A 289 -50.69 0.33 -7.72
N MET A 290 -49.53 -0.11 -8.21
CA MET A 290 -48.42 -0.64 -7.40
C MET A 290 -47.21 0.30 -7.35
N ASN A 291 -47.29 1.50 -7.94
CA ASN A 291 -46.15 2.40 -8.09
C ASN A 291 -45.58 2.91 -6.75
N ASN A 292 -46.39 2.97 -5.70
CA ASN A 292 -45.99 3.46 -4.38
C ASN A 292 -45.65 2.35 -3.37
N TYR A 293 -45.53 1.09 -3.81
CA TYR A 293 -45.27 -0.04 -2.92
C TYR A 293 -43.82 -0.48 -2.96
N VAL A 294 -43.22 -0.62 -1.77
CA VAL A 294 -41.87 -1.16 -1.64
C VAL A 294 -41.94 -2.68 -1.46
N ILE A 295 -41.27 -3.41 -2.34
CA ILE A 295 -41.25 -4.88 -2.33
C ILE A 295 -40.08 -5.34 -1.45
N PHE A 296 -40.38 -6.09 -0.40
CA PHE A 296 -39.38 -6.70 0.47
C PHE A 296 -39.53 -8.21 0.51
N LEU A 297 -38.39 -8.91 0.56
CA LEU A 297 -38.40 -10.32 0.94
C LEU A 297 -38.91 -10.45 2.38
N LYS A 298 -39.75 -11.47 2.63
CA LYS A 298 -40.28 -11.75 3.98
C LYS A 298 -39.16 -11.99 5.01
N SER A 299 -38.06 -12.60 4.59
CA SER A 299 -36.87 -12.79 5.43
C SER A 299 -36.26 -11.46 5.88
N ASN A 300 -36.11 -10.51 4.95
CA ASN A 300 -35.50 -9.21 5.23
C ASN A 300 -36.35 -8.40 6.20
N LEU A 301 -37.67 -8.53 6.15
CA LEU A 301 -38.58 -7.91 7.12
C LEU A 301 -38.35 -8.50 8.53
N PHE A 302 -38.16 -9.81 8.63
CA PHE A 302 -37.83 -10.45 9.91
C PHE A 302 -36.45 -10.00 10.43
N THR A 303 -35.44 -9.96 9.57
CA THR A 303 -34.10 -9.46 9.92
C THR A 303 -34.14 -7.99 10.35
N LEU A 304 -34.89 -7.13 9.64
CA LEU A 304 -35.06 -5.73 10.03
C LEU A 304 -35.75 -5.59 11.39
N LYS A 305 -36.80 -6.38 11.65
CA LYS A 305 -37.43 -6.42 12.97
C LYS A 305 -36.44 -6.84 14.07
N GLN A 306 -35.62 -7.86 13.83
CA GLN A 306 -34.57 -8.26 14.76
C GLN A 306 -33.53 -7.16 14.94
N ARG A 307 -33.11 -6.49 13.87
CA ARG A 307 -32.13 -5.41 13.92
C ARG A 307 -32.67 -4.20 14.69
N ILE A 308 -33.95 -3.88 14.58
CA ILE A 308 -34.58 -2.81 15.38
C ILE A 308 -34.50 -3.15 16.88
N ILE A 309 -34.72 -4.41 17.25
CA ILE A 309 -34.58 -4.84 18.65
C ILE A 309 -33.13 -4.68 19.12
N GLN A 310 -32.16 -5.18 18.33
CA GLN A 310 -30.73 -5.02 18.63
C GLN A 310 -30.30 -3.55 18.74
N LEU A 311 -30.77 -2.69 17.83
CA LEU A 311 -30.45 -1.26 17.85
C LEU A 311 -31.01 -0.57 19.10
N ASN A 312 -32.21 -0.96 19.56
CA ASN A 312 -32.75 -0.45 20.80
C ASN A 312 -31.90 -0.88 22.01
N GLU A 313 -31.43 -2.12 22.05
CA GLU A 313 -30.51 -2.61 23.08
C GLU A 313 -29.17 -1.86 23.03
N GLU A 314 -28.57 -1.71 21.85
CA GLU A 314 -27.35 -0.94 21.62
C GLU A 314 -27.54 0.53 22.06
N GLN A 315 -28.70 1.14 21.75
CA GLN A 315 -29.00 2.52 22.15
C GLN A 315 -29.05 2.68 23.67
N ILE A 316 -29.68 1.73 24.38
CA ILE A 316 -29.73 1.73 25.85
C ILE A 316 -28.31 1.59 26.43
N GLN A 317 -27.51 0.67 25.90
CA GLN A 317 -26.13 0.46 26.35
C GLN A 317 -25.25 1.69 26.11
N GLN A 318 -25.38 2.35 24.95
CA GLN A 318 -24.67 3.59 24.63
C GLN A 318 -25.09 4.75 25.55
N GLN A 319 -26.38 4.84 25.90
CA GLN A 319 -26.85 5.83 26.87
C GLN A 319 -26.22 5.60 28.25
N HIS A 320 -26.16 4.36 28.71
CA HIS A 320 -25.50 4.01 29.97
C HIS A 320 -24.02 4.36 29.96
N ASN A 321 -23.29 3.99 28.90
CA ASN A 321 -21.86 4.33 28.75
C ASN A 321 -21.64 5.84 28.72
N LYS A 322 -22.50 6.59 28.03
CA LYS A 322 -22.45 8.07 28.02
C LYS A 322 -22.69 8.66 29.40
N GLN A 323 -23.60 8.09 30.20
CA GLN A 323 -23.83 8.53 31.58
C GLN A 323 -22.61 8.26 32.45
N GLN A 324 -22.03 7.06 32.37
CA GLN A 324 -20.80 6.73 33.10
C GLN A 324 -19.64 7.64 32.70
N ALA A 325 -19.42 7.86 31.39
CA ALA A 325 -18.37 8.76 30.91
C ALA A 325 -18.55 10.21 31.41
N LYS A 326 -19.79 10.70 31.49
CA LYS A 326 -20.09 12.02 32.09
C LYS A 326 -19.76 12.05 33.58
N GLN A 327 -20.09 11.00 34.33
CA GLN A 327 -19.75 10.89 35.75
C GLN A 327 -18.23 10.88 35.95
N HIS A 328 -17.51 10.08 35.16
CA HIS A 328 -16.05 10.06 35.16
C HIS A 328 -15.44 11.42 34.81
N HIS A 329 -15.97 12.11 33.79
CA HIS A 329 -15.51 13.44 33.42
C HIS A 329 -15.72 14.46 34.56
N PHE A 330 -16.90 14.43 35.20
CA PHE A 330 -17.18 15.29 36.35
C PHE A 330 -16.25 15.02 37.53
N LEU A 331 -16.01 13.74 37.85
CA LEU A 331 -15.05 13.33 38.88
C LEU A 331 -13.65 13.84 38.55
N LEU A 332 -13.17 13.61 37.33
CA LEU A 332 -11.84 14.04 36.89
C LEU A 332 -11.69 15.57 36.93
N GLN A 333 -12.73 16.32 36.56
CA GLN A 333 -12.72 17.78 36.64
C GLN A 333 -12.67 18.26 38.11
N LYS A 334 -13.35 17.56 39.03
CA LYS A 334 -13.25 17.83 40.47
C LYS A 334 -11.84 17.55 40.99
N TYR A 335 -11.25 16.41 40.63
CA TYR A 335 -9.86 16.09 40.98
C TYR A 335 -8.87 17.10 40.41
N LYS A 336 -9.02 17.51 39.14
CA LYS A 336 -8.18 18.55 38.52
C LYS A 336 -8.22 19.85 39.33
N LYS A 337 -9.40 20.29 39.77
CA LYS A 337 -9.53 21.49 40.62
C LYS A 337 -8.90 21.31 42.00
N LEU A 338 -8.99 20.11 42.59
CA LEU A 338 -8.33 19.81 43.86
C LEU A 338 -6.81 19.84 43.70
N PHE A 339 -6.26 19.17 42.68
CA PHE A 339 -4.83 19.17 42.40
C PHE A 339 -4.30 20.55 42.03
N GLN A 340 -5.08 21.38 41.33
CA GLN A 340 -4.71 22.78 41.08
C GLN A 340 -4.60 23.57 42.38
N LYS A 341 -5.55 23.40 43.32
CA LYS A 341 -5.45 24.02 44.64
C LYS A 341 -4.27 23.51 45.45
N GLU A 342 -4.02 22.20 45.43
CA GLU A 342 -2.85 21.63 46.10
C GLU A 342 -1.53 22.13 45.50
N LEU A 343 -1.46 22.31 44.17
CA LEU A 343 -0.32 22.92 43.49
C LEU A 343 -0.14 24.40 43.86
N GLU A 344 -1.23 25.17 43.92
CA GLU A 344 -1.20 26.57 44.39
C GLU A 344 -0.75 26.65 45.87
N ASP A 345 -1.26 25.77 46.73
CA ASP A 345 -0.84 25.71 48.13
C ASP A 345 0.63 25.30 48.27
N LEU A 346 1.11 24.37 47.44
CA LEU A 346 2.52 23.98 47.39
C LEU A 346 3.41 25.08 46.81
N SER A 347 2.98 25.79 45.77
CA SER A 347 3.74 26.92 45.21
C SER A 347 3.88 28.03 46.25
N VAL A 348 2.79 28.38 46.95
CA VAL A 348 2.83 29.37 48.03
C VAL A 348 3.72 28.91 49.19
N LYS A 349 3.75 27.61 49.52
CA LYS A 349 4.68 27.07 50.52
C LYS A 349 6.13 27.14 50.04
N CYS A 350 6.40 26.79 48.78
CA CYS A 350 7.72 26.93 48.17
C CYS A 350 8.18 28.39 48.17
N ASP A 351 7.33 29.32 47.74
CA ASP A 351 7.63 30.77 47.74
C ASP A 351 7.95 31.28 49.14
N LYS A 352 7.19 30.85 50.17
CA LYS A 352 7.46 31.20 51.57
C LYS A 352 8.79 30.65 52.06
N GLU A 353 9.05 29.37 51.85
CA GLU A 353 10.33 28.75 52.23
C GLU A 353 11.51 29.38 51.49
N MET A 354 11.30 29.82 50.24
CA MET A 354 12.30 30.54 49.46
C MET A 354 12.55 31.95 50.00
N TYR A 355 11.50 32.69 50.35
CA TYR A 355 11.64 33.98 51.02
C TYR A 355 12.34 33.86 52.38
N ASP A 356 11.98 32.87 53.18
CA ASP A 356 12.56 32.66 54.51
C ASP A 356 14.04 32.25 54.46
N LYS A 357 14.44 31.48 53.44
CA LYS A 357 15.83 30.98 53.29
C LYS A 357 16.73 31.92 52.48
N PHE A 358 16.21 32.58 51.44
CA PHE A 358 17.01 33.32 50.46
C PHE A 358 16.67 34.81 50.38
N GLY A 359 15.57 35.27 51.01
CA GLY A 359 15.17 36.69 51.02
C GLY A 359 14.70 37.25 49.68
N ARG A 360 14.69 36.43 48.61
CA ARG A 360 14.23 36.72 47.25
C ARG A 360 13.63 35.45 46.63
N ILE A 361 12.67 35.62 45.70
CA ILE A 361 12.18 34.54 44.84
C ILE A 361 13.12 34.46 43.63
N ASP A 362 13.93 33.40 43.52
CA ASP A 362 14.78 33.12 42.36
C ASP A 362 14.37 31.78 41.72
N ASP A 363 14.55 31.59 40.41
CA ASP A 363 14.14 30.34 39.72
C ASP A 363 14.84 29.10 40.32
N ILE A 364 14.06 28.18 40.88
CA ILE A 364 14.55 26.93 41.52
C ILE A 364 15.38 26.08 40.53
N GLU A 365 15.03 26.09 39.24
CA GLU A 365 15.77 25.39 38.18
C GLU A 365 17.23 25.88 38.03
N LYS A 366 17.51 27.14 38.36
CA LYS A 366 18.88 27.69 38.32
C LYS A 366 19.70 27.28 39.55
N MET A 367 19.03 26.99 40.68
CA MET A 367 19.66 26.54 41.93
C MET A 367 19.83 25.02 42.00
N GLU A 368 18.95 24.25 41.34
CA GLU A 368 19.09 22.78 41.19
C GLU A 368 20.35 22.38 40.42
N ASN A 369 20.84 23.23 39.52
CA ASN A 369 22.12 23.01 38.84
C ASN A 369 23.36 23.18 39.75
N ILE A 370 23.19 23.75 40.95
CA ILE A 370 24.29 24.08 41.88
C ILE A 370 24.37 23.08 43.05
N MET A 371 23.28 22.37 43.38
CA MET A 371 23.27 21.33 44.40
C MET A 371 22.79 20.00 43.84
N VAL A 372 23.70 19.02 43.78
CA VAL A 372 23.36 17.61 43.52
C VAL A 372 22.43 17.12 44.64
N ASN A 373 21.14 17.05 44.33
CA ASN A 373 20.11 16.60 45.26
C ASN A 373 20.11 15.06 45.31
N THR A 374 20.52 14.49 46.45
CA THR A 374 20.57 13.03 46.66
C THR A 374 19.22 12.33 46.43
N LYS A 375 18.10 13.03 46.62
CA LYS A 375 16.76 12.50 46.29
C LYS A 375 16.50 12.43 44.78
N LEU A 376 17.08 13.34 43.99
CA LEU A 376 17.03 13.24 42.53
C LEU A 376 17.84 12.05 42.06
N GLU A 377 19.02 11.78 42.64
CA GLU A 377 19.79 10.56 42.35
C GLU A 377 19.05 9.28 42.77
N GLU A 378 18.34 9.28 43.90
CA GLU A 378 17.47 8.16 44.29
C GLU A 378 16.25 7.99 43.35
N LEU A 379 15.74 9.08 42.77
CA LEU A 379 14.64 9.02 41.80
C LEU A 379 15.13 8.62 40.41
N THR A 380 16.30 9.07 39.97
CA THR A 380 16.90 8.65 38.70
C THR A 380 17.29 7.18 38.77
N THR A 381 17.81 6.70 39.89
CA THR A 381 18.07 5.25 40.09
C THR A 381 16.77 4.44 40.08
N LYS A 382 15.71 4.89 40.75
CA LYS A 382 14.38 4.24 40.66
C LYS A 382 13.78 4.27 39.25
N MET A 383 13.98 5.37 38.53
CA MET A 383 13.57 5.49 37.12
C MET A 383 14.32 4.49 36.25
N LEU A 384 15.63 4.37 36.43
CA LEU A 384 16.47 3.41 35.71
C LEU A 384 16.05 1.97 36.02
N THR A 385 15.73 1.63 37.28
CA THR A 385 15.23 0.29 37.62
C THR A 385 13.88 -0.01 36.98
N LEU A 386 12.95 0.95 36.95
CA LEU A 386 11.67 0.78 36.27
C LEU A 386 11.82 0.69 34.75
N GLN A 387 12.76 1.44 34.17
CA GLN A 387 13.08 1.32 32.75
C GLN A 387 13.66 -0.06 32.42
N GLU A 388 14.52 -0.62 33.26
CA GLU A 388 15.00 -1.99 33.08
C GLU A 388 13.87 -3.03 33.20
N GLU A 389 12.91 -2.83 34.10
CA GLU A 389 11.73 -3.68 34.21
C GLU A 389 10.87 -3.61 32.95
N PHE A 390 10.58 -2.41 32.43
CA PHE A 390 9.85 -2.26 31.18
C PHE A 390 10.59 -2.84 29.98
N ILE A 391 11.91 -2.68 29.88
CA ILE A 391 12.71 -3.30 28.82
C ILE A 391 12.63 -4.83 28.92
N LYS A 392 12.60 -5.41 30.12
CA LYS A 392 12.42 -6.85 30.31
C LYS A 392 11.02 -7.30 29.87
N GLU A 393 9.98 -6.55 30.22
CA GLU A 393 8.61 -6.84 29.78
C GLU A 393 8.47 -6.73 28.25
N ASP A 394 9.03 -5.69 27.64
CA ASP A 394 9.06 -5.50 26.20
C ASP A 394 9.77 -6.66 25.50
N ASN A 395 10.93 -7.10 26.01
CA ASN A 395 11.63 -8.26 25.47
C ASN A 395 10.82 -9.56 25.56
N ILE A 396 10.06 -9.75 26.65
CA ILE A 396 9.17 -10.92 26.79
C ILE A 396 8.02 -10.85 25.78
N ILE A 397 7.43 -9.67 25.59
CA ILE A 397 6.36 -9.46 24.61
C ILE A 397 6.89 -9.65 23.19
N GLU A 398 8.06 -9.12 22.87
CA GLU A 398 8.72 -9.35 21.59
C GLU A 398 9.01 -10.83 21.33
N ALA A 399 9.47 -11.57 22.34
CA ALA A 399 9.69 -13.00 22.22
C ALA A 399 8.38 -13.76 21.93
N LYS A 400 7.27 -13.38 22.59
CA LYS A 400 5.94 -13.92 22.29
C LYS A 400 5.49 -13.60 20.86
N ILE A 401 5.75 -12.38 20.39
CA ILE A 401 5.45 -11.97 19.01
C ILE A 401 6.28 -12.78 18.00
N ARG A 402 7.57 -13.00 18.28
CA ARG A 402 8.44 -13.84 17.43
C ARG A 402 7.93 -15.27 17.35
N ASN A 403 7.63 -15.89 18.49
CA ASN A 403 7.08 -17.25 18.51
C ASN A 403 5.76 -17.36 17.72
N ALA A 404 4.84 -16.40 17.89
CA ALA A 404 3.59 -16.38 17.11
C ALA A 404 3.82 -16.16 15.61
N ARG A 405 4.85 -15.38 15.22
CA ARG A 405 5.26 -15.23 13.82
C ARG A 405 5.82 -16.52 13.26
N ASP A 406 6.67 -17.21 14.02
CA ASP A 406 7.28 -18.47 13.60
C ASP A 406 6.23 -19.57 13.43
N GLU A 407 5.27 -19.69 14.36
CA GLU A 407 4.10 -20.57 14.20
C GLU A 407 3.31 -20.25 12.93
N CYS A 408 3.08 -18.97 12.63
CA CYS A 408 2.39 -18.57 11.41
C CYS A 408 3.19 -18.94 10.15
N ILE A 409 4.51 -18.76 10.16
CA ILE A 409 5.40 -19.16 9.06
C ILE A 409 5.36 -20.67 8.86
N GLU A 410 5.39 -21.47 9.92
CA GLU A 410 5.26 -22.94 9.82
C GLU A 410 3.92 -23.33 9.16
N GLN A 411 2.81 -22.71 9.56
CA GLN A 411 1.51 -22.97 8.93
C GLN A 411 1.48 -22.57 7.46
N ILE A 412 2.12 -21.46 7.09
CA ILE A 412 2.26 -21.04 5.68
C ILE A 412 3.10 -22.04 4.89
N GLN A 413 4.20 -22.53 5.46
CA GLN A 413 5.03 -23.54 4.83
C GLN A 413 4.25 -24.85 4.61
N GLN A 414 3.52 -25.33 5.63
CA GLN A 414 2.66 -26.51 5.50
C GLN A 414 1.60 -26.33 4.42
N ASN A 415 0.91 -25.18 4.38
CA ASN A 415 -0.05 -24.86 3.32
C ASN A 415 0.60 -24.82 1.93
N THR A 416 1.84 -24.32 1.82
CA THR A 416 2.60 -24.31 0.57
C THR A 416 2.94 -25.73 0.12
N VAL A 417 3.30 -26.62 1.05
CA VAL A 417 3.52 -28.04 0.77
C VAL A 417 2.22 -28.71 0.31
N TYR A 418 1.09 -28.46 0.96
CA TYR A 418 -0.20 -29.00 0.52
C TYR A 418 -0.61 -28.47 -0.87
N LEU A 419 -0.37 -27.19 -1.16
CA LEU A 419 -0.62 -26.60 -2.47
C LEU A 419 0.25 -27.22 -3.56
N THR A 420 1.53 -27.47 -3.28
CA THR A 420 2.43 -28.12 -4.25
C THR A 420 2.00 -29.57 -4.49
N GLN A 421 1.62 -30.32 -3.46
CA GLN A 421 1.04 -31.67 -3.60
C GLN A 421 -0.27 -31.66 -4.41
N LEU A 422 -1.14 -30.68 -4.18
CA LEU A 422 -2.38 -30.54 -4.92
C LEU A 422 -2.13 -30.20 -6.39
N LEU A 423 -1.14 -29.35 -6.68
CA LEU A 423 -0.70 -29.04 -8.04
C LEU A 423 -0.10 -30.27 -8.74
N THR A 424 0.69 -31.08 -8.05
CA THR A 424 1.22 -32.32 -8.63
C THR A 424 0.10 -33.29 -8.97
N LEU A 425 -0.85 -33.49 -8.05
CA LEU A 425 -2.03 -34.34 -8.29
C LEU A 425 -2.91 -33.80 -9.41
N PHE A 426 -3.08 -32.47 -9.50
CA PHE A 426 -3.82 -31.84 -10.57
C PHE A 426 -3.14 -32.03 -11.94
N ASN A 427 -1.82 -31.90 -12.00
CA ASN A 427 -1.06 -32.17 -13.22
C ASN A 427 -1.14 -33.65 -13.62
N GLU A 428 -1.04 -34.58 -12.67
CA GLU A 428 -1.25 -36.01 -12.92
C GLU A 428 -2.67 -36.30 -13.42
N TYR A 429 -3.68 -35.67 -12.81
CA TYR A 429 -5.06 -35.76 -13.24
C TYR A 429 -5.24 -35.26 -14.67
N GLN A 430 -4.69 -34.10 -15.03
CA GLN A 430 -4.73 -33.58 -16.39
C GLN A 430 -4.01 -34.50 -17.38
N GLN A 431 -2.84 -35.05 -17.01
CA GLN A 431 -2.13 -36.01 -17.86
C GLN A 431 -2.93 -37.29 -18.07
N LEU A 432 -3.58 -37.82 -17.02
CA LEU A 432 -4.46 -38.98 -17.12
C LEU A 432 -5.68 -38.66 -17.99
N GLN A 433 -6.28 -37.48 -17.84
CA GLN A 433 -7.41 -37.05 -18.66
C GLN A 433 -7.00 -36.87 -20.13
N GLN A 434 -5.80 -36.33 -20.40
CA GLN A 434 -5.24 -36.26 -21.76
C GLN A 434 -4.98 -37.66 -22.33
N LYS A 435 -4.40 -38.58 -21.55
CA LYS A 435 -4.21 -39.99 -21.96
C LYS A 435 -5.54 -40.69 -22.21
N LEU A 436 -6.58 -40.38 -21.43
CA LEU A 436 -7.92 -40.95 -21.59
C LEU A 436 -8.60 -40.39 -22.84
N ASN A 437 -8.50 -39.09 -23.08
CA ASN A 437 -8.99 -38.46 -24.31
C ASN A 437 -8.21 -38.96 -25.54
N GLN A 438 -6.89 -39.14 -25.45
CA GLN A 438 -6.08 -39.74 -26.51
C GLN A 438 -6.48 -41.19 -26.76
N THR A 439 -6.70 -42.01 -25.74
CA THR A 439 -7.15 -43.39 -25.91
C THR A 439 -8.60 -43.50 -26.39
N GLN A 440 -9.49 -42.56 -26.03
CA GLN A 440 -10.83 -42.44 -26.63
C GLN A 440 -10.74 -42.03 -28.11
N ASN A 441 -9.89 -41.05 -28.44
CA ASN A 441 -9.69 -40.63 -29.83
C ASN A 441 -9.03 -41.73 -30.68
N MET A 442 -8.09 -42.49 -30.12
CA MET A 442 -7.50 -43.66 -30.79
C MET A 442 -8.50 -44.81 -30.96
N LYS A 443 -9.43 -45.00 -30.01
CA LYS A 443 -10.53 -45.98 -30.14
C LYS A 443 -11.63 -45.54 -31.12
N ILE A 444 -11.76 -44.25 -31.41
CA ILE A 444 -12.66 -43.73 -32.46
C ILE A 444 -12.03 -43.85 -33.86
N GLY A 445 -10.69 -43.93 -33.96
CA GLY A 445 -9.96 -44.09 -35.22
C GLY A 445 -9.82 -45.52 -35.76
N THR A 446 -10.09 -46.56 -34.96
CA THR A 446 -10.01 -47.96 -35.40
C THR A 446 -11.14 -48.79 -34.82
N VAL A 447 -12.34 -48.64 -35.39
CA VAL A 447 -13.37 -49.68 -35.32
C VAL A 447 -13.00 -50.75 -36.34
N GLN A 448 -12.01 -51.58 -35.99
CA GLN A 448 -11.86 -52.91 -36.55
C GLN A 448 -11.61 -53.89 -35.40
N ASN A 449 -12.60 -54.77 -35.25
CA ASN A 449 -12.59 -56.03 -34.51
C ASN A 449 -11.22 -56.54 -34.05
N SER A 450 -10.91 -56.37 -32.77
CA SER A 450 -10.09 -57.34 -32.05
C SER A 450 -10.40 -57.33 -30.54
N SER A 451 -11.33 -58.21 -30.17
CA SER A 451 -11.31 -59.06 -28.98
C SER A 451 -10.86 -58.46 -27.63
N GLY A 452 -11.84 -58.26 -26.74
CA GLY A 452 -11.63 -58.16 -25.30
C GLY A 452 -11.19 -59.49 -24.68
N VAL A 453 -9.89 -59.78 -24.70
CA VAL A 453 -9.29 -60.99 -24.07
C VAL A 453 -8.22 -60.66 -23.01
N VAL A 454 -8.04 -59.38 -22.70
CA VAL A 454 -7.22 -58.90 -21.57
C VAL A 454 -8.25 -58.27 -20.63
N ASP A 455 -8.82 -58.90 -19.58
CA ASP A 455 -8.12 -59.40 -18.40
C ASP A 455 -9.04 -60.25 -17.49
N ARG A 456 -9.81 -61.20 -18.03
CA ARG A 456 -10.69 -62.02 -17.16
C ARG A 456 -9.91 -62.94 -16.21
N ARG A 457 -8.66 -63.29 -16.55
CA ARG A 457 -7.75 -64.07 -15.69
C ARG A 457 -7.02 -63.18 -14.69
N GLN A 458 -6.55 -62.01 -15.12
CA GLN A 458 -5.91 -61.05 -14.21
C GLN A 458 -6.91 -60.48 -13.20
N LEU A 459 -8.17 -60.21 -13.60
CA LEU A 459 -9.24 -59.86 -12.66
C LEU A 459 -9.50 -60.96 -11.63
N LYS A 460 -9.48 -62.23 -12.04
CA LYS A 460 -9.63 -63.35 -11.10
C LYS A 460 -8.43 -63.45 -10.14
N GLN A 461 -7.22 -63.25 -10.64
CA GLN A 461 -6.00 -63.24 -9.81
C GLN A 461 -6.01 -62.06 -8.83
N LEU A 462 -6.38 -60.86 -9.26
CA LEU A 462 -6.52 -59.67 -8.41
C LEU A 462 -7.62 -59.84 -7.37
N VAL A 463 -8.78 -60.39 -7.73
CA VAL A 463 -9.85 -60.69 -6.77
C VAL A 463 -9.40 -61.73 -5.73
N GLN A 464 -8.58 -62.70 -6.14
CA GLN A 464 -8.05 -63.71 -5.23
C GLN A 464 -6.97 -63.13 -4.30
N LEU A 465 -6.14 -62.21 -4.80
CA LEU A 465 -5.15 -61.48 -4.02
C LEU A 465 -5.80 -60.56 -2.99
N VAL A 466 -6.86 -59.83 -3.39
CA VAL A 466 -7.64 -58.99 -2.47
C VAL A 466 -8.28 -59.83 -1.37
N LYS A 467 -8.80 -61.03 -1.68
CA LYS A 467 -9.34 -61.94 -0.66
C LYS A 467 -8.30 -62.38 0.35
N LEU A 468 -7.11 -62.78 -0.12
CA LEU A 468 -6.00 -63.17 0.77
C LEU A 468 -5.56 -62.00 1.66
N GLN A 469 -5.43 -60.80 1.09
CA GLN A 469 -5.09 -59.60 1.86
C GLN A 469 -6.16 -59.24 2.88
N THR A 470 -7.46 -59.43 2.58
CA THR A 470 -8.52 -59.21 3.58
C THR A 470 -8.50 -60.24 4.69
N GLU A 471 -8.12 -61.49 4.40
CA GLU A 471 -7.95 -62.53 5.42
C GLU A 471 -6.73 -62.23 6.32
N GLU A 472 -5.63 -61.75 5.75
CA GLU A 472 -4.46 -61.29 6.51
C GLU A 472 -4.75 -60.06 7.36
N ILE A 473 -5.49 -59.07 6.84
CA ILE A 473 -5.92 -57.92 7.63
C ILE A 473 -6.83 -58.37 8.78
N ASN A 474 -7.71 -59.35 8.54
CA ASN A 474 -8.60 -59.90 9.57
C ASN A 474 -7.84 -60.73 10.62
N SER A 475 -6.77 -61.44 10.25
CA SER A 475 -5.90 -62.13 11.23
C SER A 475 -5.07 -61.14 12.03
N LEU A 476 -4.49 -60.13 11.38
CA LEU A 476 -3.71 -59.09 12.03
C LEU A 476 -4.57 -58.23 12.97
N THR A 477 -5.80 -57.91 12.58
CA THR A 477 -6.74 -57.21 13.48
C THR A 477 -7.18 -58.07 14.66
N LYS A 478 -7.29 -59.39 14.50
CA LYS A 478 -7.53 -60.31 15.61
C LYS A 478 -6.30 -60.44 16.53
N GLU A 479 -5.09 -60.47 15.98
CA GLU A 479 -3.86 -60.42 16.77
C GLU A 479 -3.75 -59.10 17.54
N ILE A 480 -3.99 -57.97 16.88
CA ILE A 480 -4.02 -56.65 17.54
C ILE A 480 -5.08 -56.63 18.65
N GLN A 481 -6.26 -57.24 18.45
CA GLN A 481 -7.27 -57.39 19.50
C GLN A 481 -6.85 -58.31 20.64
N GLN A 482 -6.02 -59.33 20.37
CA GLN A 482 -5.42 -60.17 21.42
C GLN A 482 -4.31 -59.45 22.18
N PHE A 483 -3.59 -58.52 21.54
CA PHE A 483 -2.56 -57.69 22.17
C PHE A 483 -3.12 -56.43 22.89
N THR A 484 -4.40 -56.09 22.68
CA THR A 484 -5.07 -54.93 23.33
C THR A 484 -6.02 -55.32 24.47
N ARG A 485 -5.99 -56.59 24.91
CA ARG A 485 -6.47 -57.04 26.23
C ARG A 485 -5.30 -57.39 27.11
#